data_AF-A0AAJ3DCM9-F1
#
_entry.id   AF-A0AAJ3DCM9-F1
#
_cell.length_a   1.000
_cell.length_b   1.000
_cell.length_c   1.000
_cell.angle_alpha   90.00
_cell.angle_beta   90.00
_cell.angle_gamma   90.00
#
_symmetry.space_group_name_H-M   'P 1'
#
loop_
_entity.id
_entity.type
_entity.pdbx_description
1 polymer ?
#
loop_
_entity_poly.entity_id
_entity_poly.type
_entity_poly.pdbx_seq_one_letter_code
_entity_poly.pdbx_strand_id
1 'polypeptide(L)'
;LFLKKYSNLETGHRKYMRGLNEFITEEEAITLVFKSFPVLEAAYLVYQEALEAMDKRSPELIHALISTYKPVGSAMDVTIGTFKR
;
A
#
# COMPACT_ATOMS: atom_id res chain seq x y z
N LEU A 1 -6.79 -3.08 -7.67
CA LEU A 1 -7.04 -3.12 -6.20
C LEU A 1 -5.86 -2.49 -5.46
N PHE A 2 -4.70 -3.15 -5.37
CA PHE A 2 -3.52 -2.69 -4.63
C PHE A 2 -2.82 -1.40 -5.12
N LEU A 3 -3.15 -0.90 -6.31
CA LEU A 3 -2.61 0.37 -6.82
C LEU A 3 -3.48 1.58 -6.47
N LYS A 4 -4.70 1.36 -5.97
CA LYS A 4 -5.59 2.44 -5.55
C LYS A 4 -5.08 3.04 -4.24
N LYS A 5 -5.39 4.32 -4.02
CA LYS A 5 -5.30 4.90 -2.68
C LYS A 5 -6.26 4.17 -1.75
N TYR A 6 -5.87 3.98 -0.50
CA TYR A 6 -6.74 3.37 0.51
C TYR A 6 -8.07 4.13 0.65
N SER A 7 -8.01 5.47 0.61
CA SER A 7 -9.19 6.35 0.63
C SER A 7 -10.16 6.15 -0.55
N ASN A 8 -9.70 5.51 -1.64
CA ASN A 8 -10.46 5.31 -2.87
C ASN A 8 -10.95 3.86 -3.02
N LEU A 9 -10.80 3.04 -1.98
CA LEU A 9 -11.34 1.69 -1.97
C LEU A 9 -12.85 1.76 -1.82
N GLU A 10 -13.54 0.92 -2.59
CA GLU A 10 -14.99 0.73 -2.45
C GLU A 10 -15.30 0.03 -1.12
N THR A 11 -16.06 0.70 -0.25
CA THR A 11 -16.48 0.19 1.07
C THR A 11 -18.00 0.00 1.18
N GLY A 12 -18.79 0.63 0.31
CA GLY A 12 -20.25 0.61 0.38
C GLY A 12 -20.90 -0.50 -0.44
N HIS A 13 -20.23 -0.96 -1.51
CA HIS A 13 -20.80 -1.93 -2.44
C HIS A 13 -19.95 -3.20 -2.53
N ARG A 14 -20.53 -4.32 -2.09
CA ARG A 14 -19.93 -5.64 -2.26
C ARG A 14 -19.97 -6.08 -3.72
N LYS A 15 -18.83 -6.57 -4.21
CA LYS A 15 -18.68 -7.08 -5.58
C LYS A 15 -18.06 -8.47 -5.52
N TYR A 16 -18.42 -9.31 -6.49
CA TYR A 16 -17.82 -10.64 -6.57
C TYR A 16 -16.34 -10.54 -6.93
N MET A 17 -15.48 -11.04 -6.04
CA MET A 17 -14.04 -11.07 -6.22
C MET A 17 -13.59 -12.46 -6.64
N ARG A 18 -13.33 -12.65 -7.94
CA ARG A 18 -12.96 -13.96 -8.51
C ARG A 18 -11.76 -14.63 -7.82
N GLY A 19 -10.78 -13.83 -7.36
CA GLY A 19 -9.59 -14.36 -6.67
C GLY A 19 -9.87 -14.90 -5.26
N LEU A 20 -10.99 -14.51 -4.65
CA LEU A 20 -11.40 -14.92 -3.31
C LEU A 20 -12.67 -15.79 -3.34
N ASN A 21 -13.34 -15.90 -4.49
CA ASN A 21 -14.62 -16.57 -4.68
C ASN A 21 -15.73 -16.09 -3.74
N GLU A 22 -15.70 -14.81 -3.37
CA GLU A 22 -16.62 -14.21 -2.39
C GLU A 22 -17.16 -12.86 -2.86
N PHE A 23 -18.35 -12.49 -2.36
CA PHE A 23 -18.93 -11.16 -2.52
C PHE A 23 -18.53 -10.27 -1.34
N ILE A 24 -17.50 -9.45 -1.55
CA ILE A 24 -16.92 -8.60 -0.49
C ILE A 24 -16.57 -7.21 -1.05
N THR A 25 -16.30 -6.27 -0.15
CA THR A 25 -15.84 -4.92 -0.53
C THR A 25 -14.34 -4.93 -0.88
N GLU A 26 -13.86 -3.86 -1.50
CA GLU A 26 -12.43 -3.74 -1.83
C GLU A 26 -11.56 -3.65 -0.56
N GLU A 27 -12.06 -3.01 0.48
CA GLU A 27 -11.41 -2.93 1.79
C GLU A 27 -11.35 -4.29 2.50
N GLU A 28 -12.46 -5.03 2.53
CA GLU A 28 -12.52 -6.38 3.10
C GLU A 28 -11.53 -7.32 2.39
N ALA A 29 -11.46 -7.24 1.06
CA ALA A 29 -10.57 -8.06 0.25
C ALA A 29 -9.08 -7.79 0.53
N ILE A 30 -8.69 -6.52 0.58
CA ILE A 30 -7.32 -6.13 0.89
C ILE A 30 -6.94 -6.59 2.30
N THR A 31 -7.82 -6.35 3.28
CA THR A 31 -7.61 -6.76 4.67
C THR A 31 -7.44 -8.28 4.79
N LEU A 32 -8.24 -9.05 4.06
CA LEU A 32 -8.15 -10.51 4.05
C LEU A 32 -6.81 -11.00 3.49
N VAL A 33 -6.35 -10.41 2.38
CA VAL A 33 -5.06 -10.74 1.77
C VAL A 33 -3.91 -10.39 2.72
N PHE A 34 -3.95 -9.23 3.36
CA PHE A 34 -2.90 -8.78 4.28
C PHE A 34 -2.70 -9.69 5.49
N LYS A 35 -3.79 -10.27 6.03
CA LYS A 35 -3.69 -11.30 7.09
C LYS A 35 -2.82 -12.49 6.69
N SER A 36 -2.82 -12.85 5.41
CA SER A 36 -2.03 -13.98 4.90
C SER A 36 -0.63 -13.58 4.43
N PHE A 37 -0.43 -12.31 4.09
CA PHE A 37 0.80 -11.78 3.48
C PHE A 37 1.25 -10.48 4.16
N PRO A 38 1.80 -10.54 5.38
CA PRO A 38 2.17 -9.34 6.16
C PRO A 38 3.29 -8.50 5.50
N VAL A 39 4.20 -9.12 4.74
CA VAL A 39 5.21 -8.39 3.96
C VAL A 39 4.57 -7.55 2.86
N LEU A 40 3.50 -8.07 2.23
CA LEU A 40 2.74 -7.33 1.22
C LEU A 40 2.01 -6.14 1.84
N GLU A 41 1.43 -6.31 3.02
CA GLU A 41 0.80 -5.23 3.78
C GLU A 41 1.80 -4.09 4.05
N ALA A 42 2.96 -4.43 4.59
CA ALA A 42 3.98 -3.43 4.91
C ALA A 42 4.47 -2.69 3.64
N ALA A 43 4.70 -3.41 2.54
CA ALA A 43 5.08 -2.79 1.27
C ALA A 43 3.97 -1.91 0.69
N TYR A 44 2.71 -2.32 0.83
CA TYR A 44 1.56 -1.54 0.40
C TYR A 44 1.42 -0.24 1.20
N LEU A 45 1.60 -0.27 2.53
CA LEU A 45 1.53 0.94 3.36
C LEU A 45 2.58 1.99 2.95
N VAL A 46 3.81 1.55 2.67
CA VAL A 46 4.89 2.42 2.17
C VAL A 46 4.50 3.04 0.82
N TYR A 47 3.86 2.27 -0.05
CA TYR A 47 3.32 2.78 -1.31
C TYR A 47 2.20 3.81 -1.09
N GLN A 48 1.32 3.62 -0.10
CA GLN A 48 0.28 4.60 0.24
C GLN A 48 0.87 5.93 0.73
N GLU A 49 1.88 5.88 1.60
CA GLU A 49 2.60 7.07 2.08
C GLU A 49 3.27 7.82 0.92
N ALA A 50 3.88 7.08 -0.04
CA ALA A 50 4.45 7.68 -1.24
C ALA A 50 3.38 8.34 -2.13
N LEU A 51 2.23 7.68 -2.35
CA LEU A 51 1.10 8.26 -3.09
C LEU A 51 0.57 9.54 -2.43
N GLU A 52 0.50 9.57 -1.11
CA GLU A 52 0.08 10.75 -0.35
C GLU A 52 1.08 11.89 -0.49
N ALA A 53 2.37 11.61 -0.36
CA ALA A 53 3.43 12.61 -0.51
C ALA A 53 3.45 13.23 -1.92
N MET A 54 3.23 12.41 -2.96
CA MET A 54 3.11 12.88 -4.35
C MET A 54 1.88 13.75 -4.57
N ASP A 55 0.73 13.37 -4.01
CA ASP A 55 -0.52 14.12 -4.15
C ASP A 55 -0.45 15.48 -3.46
N LYS A 56 0.16 15.52 -2.27
CA LYS A 56 0.44 16.75 -1.53
C LYS A 56 1.60 17.57 -2.11
N ARG A 57 2.32 17.01 -3.09
CA ARG A 57 3.54 17.59 -3.69
C ARG A 57 4.54 18.06 -2.61
N SER A 58 4.70 17.29 -1.54
CA SER A 58 5.57 17.64 -0.41
C SER A 58 6.87 16.84 -0.46
N PRO A 59 7.99 17.49 -0.80
CA PRO A 59 9.31 16.87 -0.71
C PRO A 59 9.64 16.44 0.72
N GLU A 60 9.11 17.12 1.73
CA GLU A 60 9.32 16.82 3.14
C GLU A 60 8.72 15.46 3.51
N LEU A 61 7.52 15.14 3.01
CA LEU A 61 6.90 13.83 3.22
C LEU A 61 7.67 12.71 2.52
N ILE A 62 8.19 12.95 1.30
CA ILE A 62 9.05 11.98 0.61
C ILE A 62 10.35 11.77 1.39
N HIS A 63 10.99 12.85 1.86
CA HIS A 63 12.20 12.77 2.65
C HIS A 63 11.97 12.04 3.98
N ALA A 64 10.85 12.33 4.66
CA ALA A 64 10.47 11.66 5.90
C ALA A 64 10.27 10.17 5.66
N LEU A 65 9.51 9.78 4.63
CA LEU A 65 9.29 8.39 4.22
C LEU A 65 10.61 7.66 4.02
N ILE A 66 11.51 8.22 3.21
CA ILE A 66 12.83 7.62 2.95
C ILE A 66 13.63 7.49 4.26
N SER A 67 13.64 8.52 5.09
CA SER A 67 14.45 8.57 6.32
C SER A 67 13.99 7.57 7.38
N THR A 68 12.67 7.40 7.57
CA THR A 68 12.07 6.55 8.60
C THR A 68 11.81 5.12 8.12
N TYR A 69 11.94 4.86 6.81
CA TYR A 69 11.72 3.56 6.21
C TYR A 69 12.59 2.46 6.86
N LYS A 70 11.91 1.39 7.28
CA LYS A 70 12.52 0.15 7.77
C LYS A 70 12.40 -0.94 6.70
N PRO A 71 13.49 -1.63 6.32
CA PRO A 71 13.44 -2.74 5.39
C PRO A 71 12.48 -3.84 5.85
N VAL A 72 11.67 -4.37 4.93
CA VAL A 72 10.66 -5.41 5.22
C VAL A 72 10.86 -6.67 4.38
N GLY A 73 11.97 -6.78 3.65
CA GLY A 73 12.27 -7.92 2.78
C GLY A 73 11.44 -7.90 1.49
N SER A 74 11.12 -6.72 0.98
CA SER A 74 10.32 -6.52 -0.23
C SER A 74 11.10 -5.83 -1.33
N ALA A 75 10.54 -5.78 -2.55
CA ALA A 75 11.12 -4.97 -3.62
C ALA A 75 11.18 -3.47 -3.27
N MET A 76 10.38 -3.01 -2.30
CA MET A 76 10.41 -1.63 -1.81
C MET A 76 11.74 -1.28 -1.14
N ASP A 77 12.42 -2.28 -0.55
CA ASP A 77 13.71 -2.09 0.13
C ASP A 77 14.78 -1.58 -0.85
N VAL A 78 14.81 -2.18 -2.05
CA VAL A 78 15.71 -1.77 -3.14
C VAL A 78 15.35 -0.38 -3.63
N THR A 79 14.06 -0.14 -3.90
CA THR A 79 13.56 1.15 -4.37
C THR A 79 13.94 2.29 -3.43
N ILE A 80 13.62 2.19 -2.14
CA ILE A 80 13.98 3.21 -1.15
C ILE A 80 15.51 3.33 -1.02
N GLY A 81 16.24 2.23 -1.12
CA GLY A 81 17.70 2.22 -1.14
C GLY A 81 18.31 3.05 -2.27
N THR A 82 17.65 3.15 -3.43
CA THR A 82 18.12 4.02 -4.53
C THR A 82 18.00 5.51 -4.20
N PHE A 83 17.00 5.90 -3.41
CA PHE A 83 16.77 7.30 -3.03
C PHE A 83 17.62 7.76 -1.82
N LYS A 84 18.16 6.83 -1.03
CA LYS A 84 19.07 7.15 0.09
C LYS A 84 20.51 7.44 -0.35
N ARG A 85 20.88 7.07 -1.58
CA ARG A 85 22.24 7.16 -2.10
C ARG A 85 22.60 8.56 -2.57
#